data_AF-A0A4Q1BGR2-F1
#
_entry.id   AF-A0A4Q1BGR2-F1
#
_cell.length_a   1.000
_cell.length_b   1.000
_cell.length_c   1.000
_cell.angle_alpha   90.00
_cell.angle_beta   90.00
_cell.angle_gamma   90.00
#
_symmetry.space_group_name_H-M   'P 1'
#
loop_
_entity.id
_entity.type
_entity.pdbx_description
1 polymer ?
#
loop_
_entity_poly.entity_id
_entity_poly.type
_entity_poly.pdbx_seq_one_letter_code
_entity_poly.pdbx_strand_id
1 'polypeptide(L)'
;MFKKFDPKEDISSSTSLKSSVQRNIRSQLLVQLPFLSTPVWRDSSTLSTTAPVMIPNEQETEEEGKGKSSITTPDDEEIGKKSKGKNKGKGKGKEEKKGKGKLKEDDDEKEEDVGDMIVLDEIWPKKESLGLTKCHDRISIFTVNSTPLFVQHFDGPFIPTLKLLHRYPALLPHVQIDRGAIKFLLAGANMMAPGFLSPGGLLPDGLNQDQLVAIHAEGKEHACGIGKMTSSSEEVRKVGKGIAVEVITWIGDDLWKIDTIGL
;
A
#
# COMPACT_ATOMS: atom_id res chain seq x y z
N MET A 1 -6.50 -11.96 12.96
CA MET A 1 -5.22 -12.38 12.36
C MET A 1 -4.03 -11.78 13.12
N PHE A 2 -3.73 -10.48 12.99
CA PHE A 2 -2.49 -9.87 13.50
C PHE A 2 -2.54 -9.40 14.98
N LYS A 3 -2.80 -10.31 15.93
CA LYS A 3 -2.87 -9.97 17.37
C LYS A 3 -1.52 -9.97 18.11
N LYS A 4 -0.53 -10.64 17.51
CA LYS A 4 0.85 -10.79 17.98
C LYS A 4 1.73 -11.00 16.74
N PHE A 5 2.00 -9.93 16.00
CA PHE A 5 2.83 -9.99 14.80
C PHE A 5 4.00 -9.01 14.92
N ASP A 6 5.23 -9.51 14.99
CA ASP A 6 6.44 -8.68 14.95
C ASP A 6 7.14 -8.87 13.59
N PRO A 7 7.29 -7.82 12.77
CA PRO A 7 8.03 -7.87 11.51
C PRO A 7 9.44 -8.48 11.57
N LYS A 8 10.09 -8.48 12.74
CA LYS A 8 11.45 -9.03 12.91
C LYS A 8 11.46 -10.54 13.09
N GLU A 9 10.45 -11.07 13.77
CA GLU A 9 10.36 -12.50 14.12
C GLU A 9 9.47 -13.26 13.12
N ASP A 10 8.39 -12.63 12.63
CA ASP A 10 7.36 -13.30 11.84
C ASP A 10 7.54 -13.22 10.32
N ILE A 11 8.49 -12.43 9.81
CA ILE A 11 8.81 -12.39 8.38
C ILE A 11 9.85 -13.48 8.05
N SER A 12 9.43 -14.47 7.27
CA SER A 12 10.28 -15.59 6.85
C SER A 12 11.03 -15.36 5.54
N SER A 13 10.49 -14.52 4.64
CA SER A 13 11.15 -14.09 3.40
C SER A 13 10.40 -12.93 2.73
N SER A 14 11.10 -12.11 1.93
CA SER A 14 10.46 -11.16 1.01
C SER A 14 11.12 -11.23 -0.38
N THR A 15 10.30 -11.17 -1.43
CA THR A 15 10.72 -11.35 -2.83
C THR A 15 9.85 -10.57 -3.80
N SER A 16 10.43 -9.96 -4.83
CA SER A 16 9.65 -9.35 -5.93
C SER A 16 9.10 -10.43 -6.88
N LEU A 17 7.82 -10.33 -7.25
CA LEU A 17 7.13 -11.33 -8.06
C LEU A 17 7.37 -11.15 -9.57
N LYS A 18 7.44 -12.27 -10.30
CA LYS A 18 7.59 -12.26 -11.77
C LYS A 18 6.35 -11.68 -12.47
N SER A 19 6.54 -10.95 -13.57
CA SER A 19 5.49 -10.24 -14.32
C SER A 19 4.37 -11.12 -14.90
N SER A 20 4.54 -12.45 -14.95
CA SER A 20 3.46 -13.40 -15.24
C SER A 20 2.55 -13.64 -14.04
N VAL A 21 3.13 -13.84 -12.86
CA VAL A 21 2.41 -14.01 -11.58
C VAL A 21 1.67 -12.73 -11.20
N GLN A 22 2.33 -11.58 -11.38
CA GLN A 22 1.72 -10.26 -11.19
C GLN A 22 0.44 -10.09 -12.02
N ARG A 23 0.48 -10.41 -13.33
CA ARG A 23 -0.71 -10.33 -14.19
C ARG A 23 -1.84 -11.26 -13.74
N ASN A 24 -1.52 -12.47 -13.27
CA ASN A 24 -2.52 -13.37 -12.70
C ASN A 24 -3.18 -12.79 -11.45
N ILE A 25 -2.38 -12.21 -10.54
CA ILE A 25 -2.89 -11.54 -9.33
C ILE A 25 -3.80 -10.34 -9.67
N ARG A 26 -3.45 -9.52 -10.69
CA ARG A 26 -4.35 -8.44 -11.17
C ARG A 26 -5.69 -8.99 -11.62
N SER A 27 -5.70 -10.06 -12.43
CA SER A 27 -6.95 -10.70 -12.87
C SER A 27 -7.77 -11.25 -11.70
N GLN A 28 -7.13 -11.89 -10.72
CA GLN A 28 -7.80 -12.40 -9.52
C GLN A 28 -8.40 -11.26 -8.67
N LEU A 29 -7.65 -10.18 -8.45
CA LEU A 29 -8.12 -9.00 -7.72
C LEU A 29 -9.32 -8.32 -8.41
N LEU A 30 -9.30 -8.16 -9.73
CA LEU A 30 -10.41 -7.57 -10.49
C LEU A 30 -11.69 -8.41 -10.46
N VAL A 31 -11.56 -9.75 -10.43
CA VAL A 31 -12.70 -10.67 -10.27
C VAL A 31 -13.24 -10.65 -8.84
N GLN A 32 -12.37 -10.59 -7.83
CA GLN A 32 -12.76 -10.66 -6.42
C GLN A 32 -13.29 -9.34 -5.85
N LEU A 33 -12.78 -8.20 -6.33
CA LEU A 33 -13.11 -6.86 -5.84
C LEU A 33 -13.46 -5.96 -7.05
N PRO A 34 -14.68 -6.06 -7.62
CA PRO A 34 -15.04 -5.36 -8.86
C PRO A 34 -14.86 -3.84 -8.84
N PHE A 35 -14.87 -3.20 -7.67
CA PHE A 35 -14.57 -1.76 -7.55
C PHE A 35 -13.18 -1.40 -8.12
N LEU A 36 -12.21 -2.33 -8.10
CA LEU A 36 -10.86 -2.13 -8.65
C LEU A 36 -10.83 -1.93 -10.18
N SER A 37 -11.89 -2.31 -10.90
CA SER A 37 -12.03 -2.07 -12.35
C SER A 37 -12.73 -0.75 -12.70
N THR A 38 -13.14 0.05 -11.71
CA THR A 38 -13.77 1.35 -11.98
C THR A 38 -12.75 2.37 -12.50
N PRO A 39 -13.13 3.26 -13.44
CA PRO A 39 -12.23 4.29 -13.96
C PRO A 39 -12.01 5.40 -12.93
N VAL A 40 -10.77 5.89 -12.82
CA VAL A 40 -10.43 7.03 -11.96
C VAL A 40 -10.80 8.33 -12.67
N TRP A 41 -11.87 8.98 -12.22
CA TRP A 41 -12.23 10.30 -12.73
C TRP A 41 -11.28 11.37 -12.18
N ARG A 42 -10.24 11.72 -12.96
CA ARG A 42 -9.40 12.90 -12.71
C ARG A 42 -10.03 14.11 -13.40
N ASP A 43 -10.29 15.17 -12.63
CA ASP A 43 -10.59 16.47 -13.23
C ASP A 43 -9.30 17.08 -13.80
N SER A 44 -9.36 17.39 -15.11
CA SER A 44 -8.26 17.97 -15.89
C SER A 44 -7.80 19.33 -15.36
N SER A 45 -8.64 20.03 -14.58
CA SER A 45 -8.29 21.29 -13.91
C SER A 45 -7.03 21.22 -13.02
N THR A 46 -6.71 20.04 -12.48
CA THR A 46 -5.63 19.86 -11.50
C THR A 46 -4.23 19.75 -12.11
N LEU A 47 -4.10 19.52 -13.42
CA LEU A 47 -2.82 19.30 -14.09
C LEU A 47 -2.02 20.59 -14.37
N SER A 48 -2.58 21.77 -14.08
CA SER A 48 -1.97 23.06 -14.45
C SER A 48 -1.16 23.76 -13.33
N THR A 49 -1.05 23.19 -12.13
CA THR A 49 -0.46 23.88 -10.96
C THR A 49 0.70 23.10 -10.33
N THR A 50 1.71 22.76 -11.13
CA THR A 50 3.06 22.42 -10.67
C THR A 50 4.02 23.62 -10.77
N ALA A 51 3.52 24.82 -10.47
CA ALA A 51 4.39 25.94 -10.14
C ALA A 51 5.07 25.65 -8.77
N PRO A 52 6.40 25.80 -8.64
CA PRO A 52 7.07 25.60 -7.36
C PRO A 52 6.57 26.65 -6.36
N VAL A 53 6.35 26.24 -5.11
CA VAL A 53 5.95 27.15 -4.02
C VAL A 53 7.12 28.08 -3.71
N MET A 54 7.13 29.25 -4.35
CA MET A 54 8.01 30.35 -3.98
C MET A 54 7.56 30.87 -2.62
N ILE A 55 8.42 30.69 -1.61
CA ILE A 55 8.25 31.31 -0.30
C ILE A 55 8.41 32.83 -0.49
N PRO A 56 7.40 33.66 -0.19
CA PRO A 56 7.55 35.11 -0.26
C PRO A 56 8.55 35.57 0.82
N ASN A 57 9.55 36.35 0.39
CA ASN A 57 10.56 36.91 1.28
C ASN A 57 10.04 38.22 1.90
N GLU A 58 9.51 38.17 3.12
CA GLU A 58 9.13 39.36 3.88
C GLU A 58 10.36 39.99 4.52
N GLN A 59 10.75 41.19 4.06
CA GLN A 59 11.77 42.00 4.73
C GLN A 59 11.14 43.00 5.71
N GLU A 60 11.44 42.77 6.98
CA GLU A 60 12.03 43.75 7.91
C GLU A 60 11.38 45.15 8.03
N THR A 61 10.87 45.42 9.23
CA THR A 61 11.03 46.72 9.89
C THR A 61 11.87 46.53 11.16
N GLU A 62 12.87 47.39 11.35
CA GLU A 62 13.95 47.26 12.33
C GLU A 62 13.53 47.65 13.77
N GLU A 63 14.21 47.09 14.79
CA GLU A 63 14.87 47.91 15.83
C GLU A 63 16.03 47.15 16.52
N GLU A 64 16.87 47.86 17.28
CA GLU A 64 18.27 47.48 17.56
C GLU A 64 18.54 46.46 18.69
N GLY A 65 19.69 45.73 18.62
CA GLY A 65 20.03 44.68 19.62
C GLY A 65 21.50 44.41 20.02
N LYS A 66 22.53 45.00 19.37
CA LYS A 66 23.99 44.95 19.75
C LYS A 66 24.66 43.57 20.03
N GLY A 67 25.51 43.08 19.12
CA GLY A 67 26.42 41.93 19.39
C GLY A 67 27.63 41.77 18.46
N LYS A 68 28.84 41.97 18.98
CA LYS A 68 30.17 41.76 18.33
C LYS A 68 30.47 40.25 18.10
N SER A 69 31.34 39.77 17.18
CA SER A 69 32.19 40.38 16.14
C SER A 69 32.90 39.33 15.25
N SER A 70 33.41 39.75 14.07
CA SER A 70 34.66 39.32 13.37
C SER A 70 34.89 37.86 12.87
N ILE A 71 35.69 37.56 11.83
CA ILE A 71 36.13 38.27 10.57
C ILE A 71 36.91 37.28 9.65
N THR A 72 37.05 37.59 8.34
CA THR A 72 38.00 37.04 7.31
C THR A 72 37.96 35.58 6.80
N THR A 73 38.37 35.47 5.53
CA THR A 73 38.78 34.32 4.68
C THR A 73 40.15 34.67 4.04
N PRO A 74 40.77 33.92 3.08
CA PRO A 74 40.79 32.48 2.72
C PRO A 74 42.26 31.93 2.70
N ASP A 75 42.68 31.19 1.64
CA ASP A 75 44.05 30.87 1.17
C ASP A 75 44.87 29.79 1.97
N ASP A 76 45.75 28.92 1.42
CA ASP A 76 46.05 28.47 0.03
C ASP A 76 46.84 27.11 0.01
N GLU A 77 47.05 26.50 -1.19
CA GLU A 77 48.15 25.56 -1.65
C GLU A 77 48.64 24.34 -0.77
N GLU A 78 49.41 23.31 -1.21
CA GLU A 78 49.75 22.70 -2.52
C GLU A 78 50.12 21.17 -2.40
N ILE A 79 50.12 20.47 -3.55
CA ILE A 79 50.89 19.26 -4.01
C ILE A 79 51.63 18.29 -3.04
N GLY A 80 51.50 16.95 -3.31
CA GLY A 80 52.35 15.88 -2.71
C GLY A 80 52.48 14.55 -3.51
N LYS A 81 53.23 14.54 -4.64
CA LYS A 81 53.25 13.46 -5.67
C LYS A 81 53.88 12.08 -5.30
N LYS A 82 53.17 10.99 -5.67
CA LYS A 82 53.61 9.74 -6.39
C LYS A 82 54.85 8.93 -5.93
N SER A 83 54.74 7.57 -5.93
CA SER A 83 55.37 6.63 -6.92
C SER A 83 55.40 5.13 -6.46
N LYS A 84 55.67 4.06 -7.26
CA LYS A 84 55.43 3.67 -8.69
C LYS A 84 56.13 2.31 -9.03
N GLY A 85 55.43 1.28 -9.56
CA GLY A 85 56.03 0.05 -10.18
C GLY A 85 55.01 -1.11 -10.28
N LYS A 86 54.67 -1.70 -11.45
CA LYS A 86 55.41 -2.58 -12.42
C LYS A 86 55.82 -3.93 -11.79
N ASN A 87 55.65 -5.13 -12.39
CA ASN A 87 55.51 -5.59 -13.81
C ASN A 87 54.90 -7.06 -13.80
N LYS A 88 54.68 -7.92 -14.83
CA LYS A 88 54.89 -8.02 -16.31
C LYS A 88 54.13 -9.26 -16.92
N GLY A 89 53.38 -9.19 -18.03
CA GLY A 89 52.93 -10.36 -18.85
C GLY A 89 51.49 -10.26 -19.43
N LYS A 90 51.24 -10.22 -20.75
CA LYS A 90 51.28 -11.27 -21.83
C LYS A 90 50.20 -12.37 -21.70
N GLY A 91 49.37 -12.67 -22.71
CA GLY A 91 49.18 -12.08 -24.05
C GLY A 91 48.30 -12.96 -24.99
N LYS A 92 48.12 -12.55 -26.26
CA LYS A 92 47.14 -13.03 -27.29
C LYS A 92 45.69 -12.52 -27.08
N GLY A 93 44.85 -12.38 -28.11
CA GLY A 93 45.15 -12.55 -29.56
C GLY A 93 43.94 -12.59 -30.51
N LYS A 94 43.19 -11.48 -30.59
CA LYS A 94 42.43 -10.94 -31.74
C LYS A 94 41.81 -11.90 -32.79
N GLU A 95 40.49 -11.81 -32.98
CA GLU A 95 39.87 -11.83 -34.31
C GLU A 95 38.68 -10.84 -34.35
N GLU A 96 38.36 -10.29 -35.53
CA GLU A 96 37.39 -9.19 -35.71
C GLU A 96 36.26 -9.57 -36.67
N LYS A 97 35.02 -9.19 -36.36
CA LYS A 97 33.98 -9.01 -37.39
C LYS A 97 33.26 -7.68 -37.25
N LYS A 98 33.38 -6.87 -38.31
CA LYS A 98 32.45 -5.80 -38.65
C LYS A 98 31.06 -6.44 -38.85
N GLY A 99 29.93 -5.79 -38.55
CA GLY A 99 29.75 -4.41 -38.15
C GLY A 99 28.76 -3.71 -39.08
N LYS A 100 27.62 -3.28 -38.52
CA LYS A 100 26.67 -2.36 -39.16
C LYS A 100 25.94 -1.61 -38.06
N GLY A 101 26.40 -0.41 -37.75
CA GLY A 101 25.63 0.52 -36.93
C GLY A 101 24.37 0.92 -37.68
N LYS A 102 23.24 0.94 -36.99
CA LYS A 102 22.06 1.68 -37.41
C LYS A 102 21.65 2.50 -36.20
N LEU A 103 21.92 3.80 -36.24
CA LEU A 103 21.28 4.69 -35.28
C LEU A 103 19.78 4.59 -35.56
N LYS A 104 19.03 4.30 -34.51
CA LYS A 104 17.62 4.64 -34.42
C LYS A 104 17.55 5.65 -33.30
N GLU A 105 17.47 6.91 -33.68
CA GLU A 105 16.72 7.90 -32.91
C GLU A 105 15.27 7.43 -32.99
N ASP A 106 14.92 6.56 -32.04
CA ASP A 106 13.54 6.29 -31.68
C ASP A 106 13.30 7.15 -30.44
N ASP A 107 12.81 8.37 -30.65
CA ASP A 107 12.32 9.21 -29.56
C ASP A 107 11.11 8.51 -28.97
N ASP A 108 11.37 7.75 -27.90
CA ASP A 108 10.39 7.03 -27.09
C ASP A 108 9.66 8.06 -26.19
N GLU A 109 9.14 9.13 -26.82
CA GLU A 109 8.05 9.97 -26.30
C GLU A 109 6.88 9.04 -26.04
N LYS A 110 6.86 8.51 -24.83
CA LYS A 110 5.74 7.75 -24.32
C LYS A 110 4.59 8.73 -24.15
N GLU A 111 3.76 8.84 -25.19
CA GLU A 111 2.33 9.09 -25.03
C GLU A 111 1.88 8.20 -23.87
N GLU A 112 1.64 8.79 -22.70
CA GLU A 112 1.03 8.04 -21.62
C GLU A 112 -0.38 7.72 -22.08
N ASP A 113 -0.67 6.43 -22.23
CA ASP A 113 -1.95 5.93 -22.70
C ASP A 113 -3.05 6.35 -21.72
N VAL A 114 -3.67 7.51 -21.99
CA VAL A 114 -4.73 8.13 -21.16
C VAL A 114 -6.07 7.38 -21.35
N GLY A 115 -6.06 6.22 -22.00
CA GLY A 115 -7.18 5.28 -22.05
C GLY A 115 -7.47 4.66 -20.69
N ASP A 116 -8.54 5.13 -20.06
CA ASP A 116 -9.27 4.46 -18.97
C ASP A 116 -8.40 3.92 -17.82
N MET A 117 -7.64 4.81 -17.18
CA MET A 117 -6.86 4.46 -15.98
C MET A 117 -7.79 4.02 -14.83
N ILE A 118 -7.80 2.71 -14.52
CA ILE A 118 -8.66 2.13 -13.47
C ILE A 118 -8.07 2.31 -12.07
N VAL A 119 -8.92 2.18 -11.04
CA VAL A 119 -8.52 2.28 -9.62
C VAL A 119 -7.36 1.33 -9.27
N LEU A 120 -7.29 0.13 -9.86
CA LEU A 120 -6.15 -0.78 -9.66
C LEU A 120 -4.84 -0.27 -10.29
N ASP A 121 -4.88 0.52 -11.35
CA ASP A 121 -3.69 1.13 -11.96
C ASP A 121 -3.18 2.32 -11.13
N GLU A 122 -4.04 2.99 -10.36
CA GLU A 122 -3.60 3.98 -9.36
C GLU A 122 -3.01 3.30 -8.10
N ILE A 123 -3.70 2.30 -7.56
CA ILE A 123 -3.27 1.57 -6.35
C ILE A 123 -1.96 0.82 -6.57
N TRP A 124 -1.80 0.21 -7.75
CA TRP A 124 -0.61 -0.54 -8.15
C TRP A 124 -0.35 -0.32 -9.65
N PRO A 125 0.52 0.64 -10.03
CA PRO A 125 0.81 0.92 -11.43
C PRO A 125 1.40 -0.29 -12.18
N LYS A 126 1.03 -0.45 -13.46
CA LYS A 126 1.52 -1.51 -14.37
C LYS A 126 3.05 -1.56 -14.51
N LYS A 127 3.74 -0.45 -14.21
CA LYS A 127 5.21 -0.31 -14.23
C LYS A 127 5.88 -0.85 -12.96
N GLU A 128 5.15 -0.95 -11.84
CA GLU A 128 5.70 -1.23 -10.50
C GLU A 128 5.69 -2.71 -10.14
N SER A 129 6.75 -3.18 -9.48
CA SER A 129 6.86 -4.58 -9.09
C SER A 129 6.13 -4.89 -7.79
N LEU A 130 5.30 -5.95 -7.78
CA LEU A 130 4.64 -6.43 -6.58
C LEU A 130 5.62 -7.26 -5.73
N GLY A 131 5.93 -6.79 -4.53
CA GLY A 131 6.60 -7.55 -3.50
C GLY A 131 5.65 -8.58 -2.87
N LEU A 132 6.19 -9.75 -2.53
CA LEU A 132 5.55 -10.76 -1.71
C LEU A 132 6.42 -11.00 -0.47
N THR A 133 5.91 -10.59 0.68
CA THR A 133 6.47 -10.89 1.99
C THR A 133 5.72 -12.07 2.59
N LYS A 134 6.42 -13.18 2.82
CA LYS A 134 5.87 -14.38 3.45
C LYS A 134 6.14 -14.37 4.93
N CYS A 135 5.08 -14.59 5.70
CA CYS A 135 5.11 -14.59 7.15
C CYS A 135 4.84 -15.99 7.72
N HIS A 136 4.97 -16.12 9.04
CA HIS A 136 4.45 -17.27 9.78
C HIS A 136 2.92 -17.44 9.62
N ASP A 137 2.41 -18.57 10.10
CA ASP A 137 1.01 -19.01 9.93
C ASP A 137 0.49 -19.01 8.48
N ARG A 138 1.39 -19.12 7.50
CA ARG A 138 1.11 -19.10 6.04
C ARG A 138 0.39 -17.82 5.60
N ILE A 139 0.70 -16.71 6.24
CA ILE A 139 0.28 -15.36 5.82
C ILE A 139 1.22 -14.87 4.70
N SER A 140 0.64 -14.25 3.67
CA SER A 140 1.33 -13.60 2.55
C SER A 140 0.88 -12.15 2.46
N ILE A 141 1.81 -11.21 2.51
CA ILE A 141 1.55 -9.77 2.44
C ILE A 141 2.12 -9.24 1.12
N PHE A 142 1.28 -8.59 0.32
CA PHE A 142 1.62 -8.05 -0.99
C PHE A 142 1.87 -6.55 -0.89
N THR A 143 3.06 -6.13 -1.34
CA THR A 143 3.58 -4.77 -1.16
C THR A 143 3.90 -4.10 -2.48
N VAL A 144 3.69 -2.80 -2.56
CA VAL A 144 4.19 -1.93 -3.65
C VAL A 144 4.95 -0.80 -2.97
N ASN A 145 6.21 -0.58 -3.36
CA ASN A 145 7.11 0.40 -2.74
C ASN A 145 7.08 0.29 -1.20
N SER A 146 7.39 -0.91 -0.71
CA SER A 146 7.32 -1.37 0.70
C SER A 146 5.95 -1.22 1.40
N THR A 147 4.92 -0.67 0.75
CA THR A 147 3.62 -0.35 1.37
C THR A 147 2.66 -1.55 1.26
N PRO A 148 2.07 -2.06 2.36
CA PRO A 148 1.20 -3.23 2.32
C PRO A 148 -0.21 -2.91 1.79
N LEU A 149 -0.57 -3.51 0.65
CA LEU A 149 -1.86 -3.29 -0.02
C LEU A 149 -2.86 -4.41 0.25
N PHE A 150 -2.41 -5.67 0.15
CA PHE A 150 -3.26 -6.85 0.30
C PHE A 150 -2.58 -7.90 1.18
N VAL A 151 -3.40 -8.69 1.88
CA VAL A 151 -3.02 -9.85 2.68
C VAL A 151 -3.76 -11.06 2.14
N GLN A 152 -3.09 -12.20 2.08
CA GLN A 152 -3.70 -13.50 1.81
C GLN A 152 -3.27 -14.47 2.92
N HIS A 153 -4.20 -15.31 3.37
CA HIS A 153 -3.94 -16.35 4.36
C HIS A 153 -4.15 -17.71 3.70
N PHE A 154 -3.09 -18.53 3.67
CA PHE A 154 -3.02 -19.74 2.85
C PHE A 154 -3.31 -19.38 1.38
N ASP A 155 -4.25 -20.07 0.73
CA ASP A 155 -4.74 -19.81 -0.64
C ASP A 155 -6.17 -19.20 -0.60
N GLY A 156 -6.46 -18.42 0.44
CA GLY A 156 -7.75 -17.73 0.63
C GLY A 156 -7.91 -16.48 -0.25
N PRO A 157 -8.98 -15.69 -0.05
CA PRO A 157 -9.18 -14.43 -0.77
C PRO A 157 -8.14 -13.37 -0.37
N PHE A 158 -7.88 -12.44 -1.28
CA PHE A 158 -7.09 -11.23 -1.04
C PHE A 158 -7.90 -10.26 -0.16
N ILE A 159 -7.43 -10.04 1.06
CA ILE A 159 -7.98 -9.09 2.02
C ILE A 159 -7.23 -7.76 1.86
N PRO A 160 -7.88 -6.65 1.48
CA PRO A 160 -7.21 -5.34 1.44
C PRO A 160 -6.78 -4.90 2.84
N THR A 161 -5.71 -4.09 2.94
CA THR A 161 -5.36 -3.49 4.23
C THR A 161 -6.38 -2.41 4.64
N LEU A 162 -6.54 -2.18 5.94
CA LEU A 162 -7.42 -1.11 6.46
C LEU A 162 -7.02 0.27 5.92
N LYS A 163 -5.72 0.54 5.74
CA LYS A 163 -5.21 1.78 5.15
C LYS A 163 -5.67 1.96 3.70
N LEU A 164 -5.69 0.89 2.90
CA LEU A 164 -6.23 0.89 1.54
C LEU A 164 -7.75 1.10 1.52
N LEU A 165 -8.47 0.42 2.42
CA LEU A 165 -9.92 0.54 2.57
C LEU A 165 -10.36 1.94 3.07
N HIS A 166 -9.54 2.64 3.86
CA HIS A 166 -9.82 4.02 4.27
C HIS A 166 -9.71 5.01 3.11
N ARG A 167 -8.80 4.77 2.15
CA ARG A 167 -8.73 5.56 0.90
C ARG A 167 -9.87 5.22 -0.07
N TYR A 168 -10.28 3.96 -0.12
CA TYR A 168 -11.31 3.44 -1.03
C TYR A 168 -12.38 2.63 -0.29
N PRO A 169 -13.32 3.27 0.44
CA PRO A 169 -14.31 2.56 1.23
C PRO A 169 -15.13 1.54 0.42
N ALA A 170 -15.54 1.93 -0.80
CA ALA A 170 -16.34 1.11 -1.71
C ALA A 170 -15.67 -0.18 -2.22
N LEU A 171 -14.43 -0.49 -1.81
CA LEU A 171 -13.80 -1.80 -2.04
C LEU A 171 -14.57 -2.98 -1.42
N LEU A 172 -15.25 -2.77 -0.29
CA LEU A 172 -15.92 -3.84 0.46
C LEU A 172 -17.31 -3.41 0.97
N PRO A 173 -18.33 -4.29 0.94
CA PRO A 173 -19.64 -4.02 1.52
C PRO A 173 -19.56 -3.62 2.99
N HIS A 174 -20.34 -2.62 3.39
CA HIS A 174 -20.31 -2.07 4.74
C HIS A 174 -21.26 -2.80 5.68
N VAL A 175 -20.76 -3.14 6.87
CA VAL A 175 -21.57 -3.60 8.01
C VAL A 175 -21.29 -2.67 9.20
N GLN A 176 -22.31 -2.24 9.94
CA GLN A 176 -22.12 -1.37 11.11
C GLN A 176 -22.36 -2.13 12.41
N ILE A 177 -21.47 -1.93 13.38
CA ILE A 177 -21.60 -2.45 14.75
C ILE A 177 -22.01 -1.35 15.72
N ASP A 178 -22.80 -1.71 16.74
CA ASP A 178 -23.18 -0.78 17.81
C ASP A 178 -22.02 -0.35 18.73
N ARG A 179 -22.26 0.71 19.51
CA ARG A 179 -21.30 1.26 20.49
C ARG A 179 -20.79 0.24 21.52
N GLY A 180 -21.62 -0.72 21.92
CA GLY A 180 -21.26 -1.75 22.90
C GLY A 180 -20.23 -2.74 22.35
N ALA A 181 -20.31 -2.99 21.05
CA ALA A 181 -19.44 -3.90 20.31
C ALA A 181 -18.04 -3.33 19.99
N ILE A 182 -17.89 -2.00 19.86
CA ILE A 182 -16.63 -1.33 19.45
C ILE A 182 -15.42 -1.79 20.28
N LYS A 183 -15.55 -1.81 21.61
CA LYS A 183 -14.45 -2.19 22.52
C LYS A 183 -13.96 -3.64 22.33
N PHE A 184 -14.82 -4.52 21.81
CA PHE A 184 -14.50 -5.92 21.54
C PHE A 184 -13.84 -6.07 20.17
N LEU A 185 -14.29 -5.30 19.15
CA LEU A 185 -13.62 -5.23 17.85
C LEU A 185 -12.17 -4.75 17.99
N LEU A 186 -11.93 -3.68 18.76
CA LEU A 186 -10.57 -3.15 19.02
C LEU A 186 -9.69 -4.12 19.84
N ALA A 187 -10.29 -5.11 20.51
CA ALA A 187 -9.58 -6.20 21.16
C ALA A 187 -9.36 -7.43 20.24
N GLY A 188 -9.76 -7.36 18.97
CA GLY A 188 -9.67 -8.46 18.00
C GLY A 188 -10.60 -9.63 18.31
N ALA A 189 -11.79 -9.37 18.85
CA ALA A 189 -12.84 -10.37 19.04
C ALA A 189 -13.77 -10.46 17.82
N ASN A 190 -14.30 -11.66 17.55
CA ASN A 190 -15.29 -11.87 16.49
C ASN A 190 -16.63 -11.16 16.80
N MET A 191 -17.32 -10.70 15.75
CA MET A 191 -18.55 -9.92 15.91
C MET A 191 -19.79 -10.81 15.94
N MET A 192 -20.56 -10.68 17.01
CA MET A 192 -21.77 -11.47 17.27
C MET A 192 -22.99 -10.86 16.60
N ALA A 193 -23.92 -11.70 16.11
CA ALA A 193 -25.13 -11.26 15.40
C ALA A 193 -25.93 -10.13 16.10
N PRO A 194 -26.14 -10.11 17.44
CA PRO A 194 -26.84 -9.01 18.11
C PRO A 194 -26.23 -7.62 17.89
N GLY A 195 -24.91 -7.52 17.69
CA GLY A 195 -24.21 -6.24 17.49
C GLY A 195 -24.46 -5.58 16.13
N PHE A 196 -25.07 -6.32 15.18
CA PHE A 196 -25.49 -5.83 13.86
C PHE A 196 -27.02 -5.70 13.74
N LEU A 197 -27.77 -6.20 14.74
CA LEU A 197 -29.24 -6.26 14.75
C LEU A 197 -29.86 -5.39 15.86
N SER A 198 -29.03 -4.74 16.68
CA SER A 198 -29.41 -3.71 17.63
C SER A 198 -29.65 -2.36 16.91
N PRO A 199 -30.29 -1.35 17.55
CA PRO A 199 -30.63 -0.08 16.88
C PRO A 199 -29.45 0.75 16.36
N GLY A 200 -28.23 0.48 16.82
CA GLY A 200 -26.98 1.09 16.32
C GLY A 200 -26.22 0.19 15.33
N GLY A 201 -26.67 -1.04 15.10
CA GLY A 201 -26.10 -1.97 14.13
C GLY A 201 -26.77 -1.82 12.75
N LEU A 202 -26.04 -2.17 11.70
CA LEU A 202 -26.56 -2.27 10.34
C LEU A 202 -25.97 -3.49 9.64
N LEU A 203 -26.84 -4.44 9.31
CA LEU A 203 -26.54 -5.53 8.39
C LEU A 203 -27.33 -5.29 7.10
N PRO A 204 -26.69 -5.01 5.95
CA PRO A 204 -27.38 -4.99 4.67
C PRO A 204 -27.74 -6.41 4.23
N ASP A 205 -28.77 -6.53 3.40
CA ASP A 205 -29.18 -7.81 2.81
C ASP A 205 -28.37 -8.14 1.54
N GLY A 206 -28.42 -9.39 1.09
CA GLY A 206 -27.66 -9.88 -0.07
C GLY A 206 -26.19 -10.21 0.21
N LEU A 207 -25.74 -10.22 1.47
CA LEU A 207 -24.40 -10.70 1.82
C LEU A 207 -24.37 -12.23 1.90
N ASN A 208 -23.41 -12.84 1.23
CA ASN A 208 -23.19 -14.28 1.19
C ASN A 208 -22.29 -14.76 2.33
N GLN A 209 -22.32 -16.07 2.61
CA GLN A 209 -21.30 -16.70 3.45
C GLN A 209 -19.90 -16.53 2.83
N ASP A 210 -18.88 -16.43 3.67
CA ASP A 210 -17.46 -16.27 3.30
C ASP A 210 -17.11 -14.98 2.53
N GLN A 211 -18.09 -14.09 2.33
CA GLN A 211 -17.88 -12.77 1.75
C GLN A 211 -17.14 -11.84 2.72
N LEU A 212 -16.16 -11.07 2.20
CA LEU A 212 -15.42 -10.06 2.97
C LEU A 212 -16.28 -8.80 3.17
N VAL A 213 -16.21 -8.20 4.36
CA VAL A 213 -17.00 -7.01 4.76
C VAL A 213 -16.17 -6.00 5.55
N ALA A 214 -16.49 -4.71 5.35
CA ALA A 214 -15.92 -3.57 6.04
C ALA A 214 -16.72 -3.23 7.30
N ILE A 215 -16.14 -3.48 8.47
CA ILE A 215 -16.79 -3.31 9.77
C ILE A 215 -16.65 -1.85 10.22
N HIS A 216 -17.72 -1.07 10.06
CA HIS A 216 -17.85 0.30 10.56
C HIS A 216 -18.45 0.31 11.97
N ALA A 217 -18.21 1.38 12.72
CA ALA A 217 -18.75 1.55 14.06
C ALA A 217 -19.76 2.71 14.09
N GLU A 218 -20.82 2.59 14.88
CA GLU A 218 -21.82 3.64 15.06
C GLU A 218 -21.15 4.99 15.45
N GLY A 219 -21.31 6.01 14.61
CA GLY A 219 -20.66 7.32 14.79
C GLY A 219 -19.15 7.36 14.43
N LYS A 220 -18.71 6.51 13.50
CA LYS A 220 -17.37 6.54 12.87
C LYS A 220 -17.45 6.42 11.35
N GLU A 221 -16.75 7.31 10.65
CA GLU A 221 -16.73 7.40 9.19
C GLU A 221 -15.84 6.32 8.55
N HIS A 222 -14.78 5.89 9.23
CA HIS A 222 -13.83 4.90 8.72
C HIS A 222 -14.09 3.49 9.26
N ALA A 223 -13.84 2.48 8.42
CA ALA A 223 -13.90 1.07 8.81
C ALA A 223 -12.96 0.79 9.99
N CYS A 224 -13.51 0.27 11.08
CA CYS A 224 -12.78 -0.09 12.30
C CYS A 224 -12.17 -1.51 12.24
N GLY A 225 -12.59 -2.33 11.28
CA GLY A 225 -12.01 -3.64 10.99
C GLY A 225 -12.47 -4.23 9.66
N ILE A 226 -11.84 -5.33 9.26
CA ILE A 226 -12.24 -6.14 8.11
C ILE A 226 -12.49 -7.57 8.60
N GLY A 227 -13.60 -8.14 8.16
CA GLY A 227 -13.99 -9.48 8.54
C GLY A 227 -14.62 -10.26 7.39
N LYS A 228 -15.01 -11.49 7.71
CA LYS A 228 -15.61 -12.45 6.80
C LYS A 228 -16.94 -12.95 7.35
N MET A 229 -17.98 -12.94 6.53
CA MET A 229 -19.33 -13.42 6.90
C MET A 229 -19.30 -14.91 7.24
N THR A 230 -19.80 -15.28 8.43
CA THR A 230 -19.90 -16.69 8.89
C THR A 230 -21.15 -17.40 8.36
N SER A 231 -22.13 -16.65 7.86
CA SER A 231 -23.39 -17.12 7.25
C SER A 231 -23.94 -16.00 6.35
N SER A 232 -25.01 -16.23 5.58
CA SER A 232 -25.66 -15.14 4.83
C SER A 232 -26.29 -14.09 5.74
N SER A 233 -26.49 -12.85 5.24
CA SER A 233 -27.16 -11.78 6.00
C SER A 233 -28.55 -12.21 6.49
N GLU A 234 -29.28 -12.96 5.67
CA GLU A 234 -30.63 -13.45 5.97
C GLU A 234 -30.61 -14.47 7.13
N GLU A 235 -29.69 -15.44 7.12
CA GLU A 235 -29.60 -16.44 8.19
C GLU A 235 -29.10 -15.80 9.50
N VAL A 236 -28.15 -14.86 9.42
CA VAL A 236 -27.73 -14.05 10.59
C VAL A 236 -28.92 -13.29 11.19
N ARG A 237 -29.75 -12.65 10.36
CA ARG A 237 -30.96 -11.93 10.79
C ARG A 237 -32.02 -12.85 11.39
N LYS A 238 -32.17 -14.06 10.84
CA LYS A 238 -33.13 -15.10 11.25
C LYS A 238 -32.74 -15.82 12.55
N VAL A 239 -31.46 -16.12 12.74
CA VAL A 239 -30.95 -16.80 13.95
C VAL A 239 -30.72 -15.81 15.10
N GLY A 240 -30.27 -14.59 14.79
CA GLY A 240 -30.05 -13.50 15.75
C GLY A 240 -28.99 -13.76 16.83
N LYS A 241 -28.23 -14.86 16.72
CA LYS A 241 -27.28 -15.37 17.72
C LYS A 241 -26.07 -16.00 17.03
N GLY A 242 -24.99 -16.19 17.80
CA GLY A 242 -23.73 -16.71 17.27
C GLY A 242 -22.83 -15.65 16.65
N ILE A 243 -21.72 -16.08 16.06
CA ILE A 243 -20.80 -15.22 15.31
C ILE A 243 -21.43 -14.92 13.95
N ALA A 244 -21.52 -13.65 13.58
CA ALA A 244 -21.97 -13.22 12.26
C ALA A 244 -20.77 -12.89 11.35
N VAL A 245 -19.72 -12.29 11.92
CA VAL A 245 -18.50 -11.89 11.19
C VAL A 245 -17.26 -12.32 11.97
N GLU A 246 -16.42 -13.14 11.34
CA GLU A 246 -15.09 -13.48 11.79
C GLU A 246 -14.13 -12.30 11.52
N VAL A 247 -13.41 -11.81 12.53
CA VAL A 247 -12.57 -10.60 12.41
C VAL A 247 -11.14 -10.96 11.99
N ILE A 248 -10.74 -10.46 10.82
CA ILE A 248 -9.42 -10.71 10.24
C ILE A 248 -8.43 -9.63 10.71
N THR A 249 -8.77 -8.35 10.49
CA THR A 249 -7.95 -7.19 10.85
C THR A 249 -8.79 -6.13 11.57
N TRP A 250 -8.18 -5.30 12.41
CA TRP A 250 -8.85 -4.21 13.12
C TRP A 250 -7.88 -3.04 13.43
N ILE A 251 -8.43 -1.84 13.63
CA ILE A 251 -7.64 -0.67 14.02
C ILE A 251 -6.94 -0.96 15.36
N GLY A 252 -5.60 -0.87 15.36
CA GLY A 252 -4.78 -1.18 16.53
C GLY A 252 -4.28 -2.64 16.61
N ASP A 253 -4.59 -3.47 15.61
CA ASP A 253 -3.83 -4.70 15.36
C ASP A 253 -2.38 -4.39 14.96
N ASP A 254 -1.51 -5.39 14.92
CA ASP A 254 -0.09 -5.16 14.67
C ASP A 254 0.23 -4.82 13.22
N LEU A 255 -0.59 -5.26 12.25
CA LEU A 255 -0.46 -4.87 10.85
C LEU A 255 -0.83 -3.40 10.63
N TRP A 256 -1.84 -2.90 11.33
CA TRP A 256 -2.25 -1.50 11.29
C TRP A 256 -1.11 -0.54 11.72
N LYS A 257 -0.27 -0.95 12.68
CA LYS A 257 0.86 -0.17 13.19
C LYS A 257 2.04 -0.07 12.22
N ILE A 258 2.04 -0.88 11.15
CA ILE A 258 3.13 -0.96 10.19
C ILE A 258 2.80 -0.12 8.96
N ASP A 259 3.67 0.83 8.63
CA ASP A 259 3.57 1.64 7.41
C ASP A 259 4.32 1.00 6.24
N THR A 260 5.49 0.42 6.49
CA THR A 260 6.33 -0.25 5.49
C THR A 260 6.77 -1.65 5.94
N ILE A 261 6.80 -2.60 5.01
CA ILE A 261 7.16 -4.00 5.24
C ILE A 261 7.76 -4.64 3.98
N GLY A 262 8.73 -5.53 4.15
CA GLY A 262 9.31 -6.31 3.05
C GLY A 262 10.33 -5.53 2.20
N LEU A 263 10.08 -5.53 0.88
CA LEU A 263 10.83 -4.80 -0.16
C LEU A 263 9.99 -3.60 -0.62
#